data_AF-A0A429MIQ1-F1
#
_entry.id   AF-A0A429MIQ1-F1
#
_cell.length_a   1.000
_cell.length_b   1.000
_cell.length_c   1.000
_cell.angle_alpha   90.00
_cell.angle_beta   90.00
_cell.angle_gamma   90.00
#
_symmetry.space_group_name_H-M   'P 1'
#
loop_
_entity.id
_entity.type
_entity.pdbx_description
1 polymer ?
#
loop_
_entity_poly.entity_id
_entity_poly.type
_entity_poly.pdbx_seq_one_letter_code
_entity_poly.pdbx_strand_id
1 'polypeptide(L)'
;VALRKRYPILNHQNAIGAVILFFSLAGMITTAVLYINHQLSAWFAIPIIAFFASLTHELEHDLIHWMYFRKKPWAHHLMMGLVWLARPSTINPWKRRELHFNHHKNSGTEVDLEERALTNGEQWSIRRLIAIGDNGLAVLFRIISASNWTVRKVIFKRAFMAYFPLGIIHWSLWYIFLGFHAVDAVLSWANAPIAWSATTLNIMHVVNILTVVWVAPNVLRTFCL
;
A
#
# COMPACT_ATOMS: atom_id res chain seq x y z
N VAL A 1 28.77 15.30 -10.36
CA VAL A 1 30.04 14.63 -10.79
C VAL A 1 31.04 14.49 -9.65
N ALA A 2 31.35 15.56 -8.89
CA ALA A 2 32.27 15.51 -7.75
C ALA A 2 31.92 14.43 -6.71
N LEU A 3 30.64 14.27 -6.35
CA LEU A 3 30.20 13.28 -5.36
C LEU A 3 30.46 11.83 -5.79
N ARG A 4 30.24 11.49 -7.07
CA ARG A 4 30.51 10.15 -7.61
C ARG A 4 32.00 9.86 -7.80
N LYS A 5 32.81 10.90 -8.00
CA LYS A 5 34.28 10.79 -7.98
C LYS A 5 34.79 10.50 -6.56
N ARG A 6 34.19 11.13 -5.55
CA ARG A 6 34.52 10.91 -4.13
C ARG A 6 34.01 9.56 -3.60
N TYR A 7 32.84 9.12 -4.04
CA TYR A 7 32.20 7.87 -3.63
C TYR A 7 31.91 6.99 -4.86
N PRO A 8 32.85 6.14 -5.29
CA PRO A 8 32.70 5.32 -6.50
C PRO A 8 31.50 4.38 -6.47
N ILE A 9 31.05 3.95 -5.28
CA ILE A 9 29.86 3.13 -5.10
C ILE A 9 28.62 3.75 -5.75
N LEU A 10 28.52 5.08 -5.77
CA LEU A 10 27.41 5.82 -6.38
C LEU A 10 27.35 5.68 -7.92
N ASN A 11 28.35 5.09 -8.55
CA ASN A 11 28.29 4.72 -9.97
C ASN A 11 27.48 3.44 -10.22
N HIS A 12 27.26 2.62 -9.18
CA HIS A 12 26.53 1.35 -9.26
C HIS A 12 25.06 1.49 -8.85
N GLN A 13 24.38 2.55 -9.30
CA GLN A 13 22.98 2.87 -8.94
C GLN A 13 22.04 1.66 -9.08
N ASN A 14 22.10 0.93 -10.19
CA ASN A 14 21.29 -0.27 -10.40
C ASN A 14 21.52 -1.35 -9.34
N ALA A 15 22.78 -1.57 -8.95
CA ALA A 15 23.12 -2.56 -7.93
C ALA A 15 22.63 -2.11 -6.55
N ILE A 16 22.79 -0.82 -6.23
CA ILE A 16 22.29 -0.23 -4.98
C ILE A 16 20.77 -0.43 -4.88
N GLY A 17 20.01 -0.03 -5.91
CA GLY A 17 18.55 -0.19 -5.92
C GLY A 17 18.11 -1.65 -5.79
N ALA A 18 18.81 -2.58 -6.48
CA ALA A 18 18.52 -4.01 -6.38
C ALA A 18 18.83 -4.58 -4.98
N VAL A 19 19.94 -4.16 -4.35
CA VAL A 19 20.32 -4.58 -3.00
C VAL A 19 19.33 -4.06 -1.96
N ILE A 20 18.90 -2.80 -2.06
CA ILE A 20 17.88 -2.23 -1.17
C ILE A 20 16.57 -3.00 -1.31
N LEU A 21 16.15 -3.32 -2.55
CA LEU A 21 14.94 -4.10 -2.78
C LEU A 21 15.06 -5.50 -2.17
N PHE A 22 16.16 -6.20 -2.42
CA PHE A 22 16.41 -7.53 -1.87
C PHE A 22 16.39 -7.51 -0.34
N PHE A 23 17.12 -6.58 0.28
CA PHE A 23 17.16 -6.41 1.72
C PHE A 23 15.75 -6.15 2.29
N SER A 24 14.97 -5.29 1.63
CA SER A 24 13.61 -4.96 2.05
C SER A 24 12.70 -6.19 1.99
N LEU A 25 12.70 -6.92 0.87
CA LEU A 25 11.89 -8.12 0.71
C LEU A 25 12.31 -9.24 1.67
N ALA A 26 13.61 -9.45 1.85
CA ALA A 26 14.13 -10.42 2.80
C ALA A 26 13.72 -10.07 4.24
N GLY A 27 13.78 -8.79 4.61
CA GLY A 27 13.30 -8.29 5.90
C GLY A 27 11.81 -8.55 6.11
N MET A 28 10.97 -8.25 5.11
CA MET A 28 9.53 -8.54 5.15
C MET A 28 9.23 -10.03 5.29
N ILE A 29 9.87 -10.87 4.47
CA ILE A 29 9.69 -12.33 4.49
C ILE A 29 10.14 -12.91 5.82
N THR A 30 11.33 -12.52 6.31
CA THR A 30 11.86 -13.00 7.59
C THR A 30 10.90 -12.62 8.73
N THR A 31 10.42 -11.38 8.75
CA THR A 31 9.47 -10.92 9.76
C THR A 31 8.15 -11.70 9.71
N ALA A 32 7.64 -11.96 8.50
CA ALA A 32 6.43 -12.77 8.31
C ALA A 32 6.62 -14.21 8.80
N VAL A 33 7.76 -14.83 8.49
CA VAL A 33 8.11 -16.19 8.95
C VAL A 33 8.23 -16.24 10.47
N LEU A 34 8.86 -15.26 11.11
CA LEU A 34 8.94 -15.18 12.57
C LEU A 34 7.54 -15.03 13.20
N TYR A 35 6.67 -14.23 12.60
CA TYR A 35 5.29 -14.06 13.05
C TYR A 35 4.48 -15.37 12.93
N ILE A 36 4.55 -16.04 11.76
CA ILE A 36 3.82 -17.30 11.50
C ILE A 36 4.28 -18.41 12.45
N ASN A 37 5.57 -18.46 12.79
CA ASN A 37 6.11 -19.42 13.76
C ASN A 37 5.92 -19.00 15.23
N HIS A 38 5.09 -17.99 15.51
CA HIS A 38 4.81 -17.48 16.85
C HIS A 38 6.03 -16.97 17.63
N GLN A 39 7.12 -16.61 16.93
CA GLN A 39 8.34 -16.05 17.52
C GLN A 39 8.30 -14.52 17.62
N LEU A 40 7.37 -13.88 16.92
CA LEU A 40 7.18 -12.44 16.92
C LEU A 40 5.70 -12.11 17.05
N SER A 41 5.34 -11.15 17.91
CA SER A 41 3.94 -10.72 18.03
C SER A 41 3.55 -9.78 16.87
N ALA A 42 2.25 -9.68 16.60
CA ALA A 42 1.73 -8.78 15.56
C ALA A 42 2.13 -7.31 15.79
N TRP A 43 2.23 -6.88 17.05
CA TRP A 43 2.63 -5.52 17.44
C TRP A 43 4.04 -5.14 16.99
N PHE A 44 4.94 -6.13 16.85
CA PHE A 44 6.28 -5.90 16.29
C PHE A 44 6.35 -6.22 14.80
N ALA A 45 5.65 -7.26 14.35
CA ALA A 45 5.65 -7.63 12.93
C ALA A 45 5.12 -6.50 12.03
N ILE A 46 4.04 -5.83 12.44
CA ILE A 46 3.41 -4.78 11.64
C ILE A 46 4.34 -3.58 11.42
N PRO A 47 4.92 -2.93 12.46
CA PRO A 47 5.85 -1.82 12.26
C PRO A 47 7.14 -2.20 11.51
N ILE A 48 7.69 -3.39 11.76
CA ILE A 48 8.92 -3.83 11.08
C ILE A 48 8.67 -4.02 9.59
N ILE A 49 7.56 -4.67 9.21
CA ILE A 49 7.18 -4.83 7.80
C ILE A 49 6.85 -3.46 7.19
N ALA A 50 6.20 -2.55 7.93
CA ALA A 50 5.91 -1.20 7.47
C ALA A 50 7.18 -0.41 7.17
N PHE A 51 8.22 -0.56 8.00
CA PHE A 51 9.55 0.02 7.77
C PHE A 51 10.20 -0.52 6.48
N PHE A 52 10.24 -1.83 6.27
CA PHE A 52 10.78 -2.36 5.01
C PHE A 52 9.93 -1.96 3.79
N ALA A 53 8.61 -1.88 3.96
CA ALA A 53 7.72 -1.38 2.92
C ALA A 53 8.01 0.10 2.59
N SER A 54 8.39 0.96 3.55
CA SER A 54 8.77 2.35 3.23
C SER A 54 10.02 2.44 2.37
N LEU A 55 11.00 1.56 2.55
CA LEU A 55 12.15 1.47 1.63
C LEU A 55 11.72 1.12 0.20
N THR A 56 10.75 0.19 0.06
CA THR A 56 10.21 -0.13 -1.26
C THR A 56 9.39 1.02 -1.86
N HIS A 57 8.89 1.94 -1.03
CA HIS A 57 8.19 3.16 -1.48
C HIS A 57 9.15 4.16 -2.12
N GLU A 58 10.26 4.46 -1.45
CA GLU A 58 11.32 5.29 -2.03
C GLU A 58 11.84 4.70 -3.35
N LEU A 59 12.03 3.38 -3.38
CA LEU A 59 12.44 2.70 -4.62
C LEU A 59 11.40 2.81 -5.74
N GLU A 60 10.10 2.75 -5.45
CA GLU A 60 9.07 2.95 -6.47
C GLU A 60 9.13 4.37 -7.03
N HIS A 61 9.34 5.39 -6.19
CA HIS A 61 9.52 6.76 -6.67
C HIS A 61 10.69 6.85 -7.66
N ASP A 62 11.85 6.32 -7.30
CA ASP A 62 13.02 6.26 -8.19
C ASP A 62 12.75 5.48 -9.49
N LEU A 63 12.02 4.37 -9.40
CA LEU A 63 11.63 3.56 -10.56
C LEU A 63 10.62 4.28 -11.46
N ILE A 64 9.69 5.05 -10.90
CA ILE A 64 8.77 5.87 -11.70
C ILE A 64 9.56 6.84 -12.58
N HIS A 65 10.65 7.41 -12.06
CA HIS A 65 11.59 8.30 -12.76
C HIS A 65 12.64 7.60 -13.64
N TRP A 66 12.57 6.28 -13.82
CA TRP A 66 13.57 5.52 -14.59
C TRP A 66 15.02 5.72 -14.11
N MET A 67 15.23 5.81 -12.79
CA MET A 67 16.57 5.92 -12.20
C MET A 67 17.33 4.59 -12.23
N TYR A 68 16.64 3.47 -12.00
CA TYR A 68 17.24 2.13 -12.03
C TYR A 68 16.89 1.36 -13.30
N PHE A 69 17.88 0.63 -13.81
CA PHE A 69 17.82 -0.30 -14.95
C PHE A 69 17.25 0.30 -16.24
N ARG A 70 17.47 1.60 -16.49
CA ARG A 70 17.00 2.30 -17.71
C ARG A 70 17.37 1.59 -19.02
N LYS A 71 18.55 0.97 -19.10
CA LYS A 71 19.03 0.23 -20.28
C LYS A 71 18.60 -1.25 -20.32
N LYS A 72 17.92 -1.74 -19.28
CA LYS A 72 17.46 -3.13 -19.13
C LYS A 72 15.99 -3.13 -18.69
N PRO A 73 15.04 -2.90 -19.62
CA PRO A 73 13.63 -2.66 -19.28
C PRO A 73 12.98 -3.85 -18.55
N TRP A 74 13.39 -5.08 -18.84
CA TRP A 74 12.87 -6.26 -18.12
C TRP A 74 13.18 -6.19 -16.62
N ALA A 75 14.41 -5.79 -16.25
CA ALA A 75 14.84 -5.70 -14.85
C ALA A 75 14.13 -4.56 -14.14
N HIS A 76 13.95 -3.43 -14.85
CA HIS A 76 13.17 -2.31 -14.37
C HIS A 76 11.71 -2.70 -14.05
N HIS A 77 11.04 -3.38 -14.98
CA HIS A 77 9.65 -3.80 -14.79
C HIS A 77 9.50 -4.91 -13.75
N LEU A 78 10.48 -5.80 -13.63
CA LEU A 78 10.53 -6.76 -12.54
C LEU A 78 10.60 -6.06 -11.18
N MET A 79 11.52 -5.10 -11.01
CA MET A 79 11.61 -4.33 -9.76
C MET A 79 10.32 -3.55 -9.48
N MET A 80 9.74 -2.92 -10.51
CA MET A 80 8.47 -2.20 -10.40
C MET A 80 7.32 -3.13 -9.97
N GLY A 81 7.27 -4.36 -10.49
CA GLY A 81 6.31 -5.38 -10.05
C GLY A 81 6.53 -5.84 -8.61
N LEU A 82 7.77 -6.04 -8.20
CA LEU A 82 8.12 -6.47 -6.84
C LEU A 82 7.79 -5.41 -5.78
N VAL A 83 8.09 -4.12 -6.05
CA VAL A 83 7.72 -3.04 -5.12
C VAL A 83 6.20 -2.85 -5.00
N TRP A 84 5.46 -3.17 -6.06
CA TRP A 84 3.98 -3.16 -6.02
C TRP A 84 3.44 -4.37 -5.26
N LEU A 85 4.01 -5.56 -5.45
CA LEU A 85 3.64 -6.75 -4.70
C LEU A 85 3.88 -6.59 -3.20
N ALA A 86 4.98 -5.94 -2.81
CA ALA A 86 5.27 -5.61 -1.41
C ALA A 86 4.25 -4.64 -0.81
N ARG A 87 3.58 -3.83 -1.63
CA ARG A 87 2.69 -2.75 -1.20
C ARG A 87 1.37 -2.77 -1.97
N PRO A 88 0.47 -3.71 -1.65
CA PRO A 88 -0.74 -3.91 -2.41
C PRO A 88 -1.76 -2.77 -2.22
N SER A 89 -1.60 -1.91 -1.18
CA SER A 89 -2.50 -0.77 -0.94
C SER A 89 -2.29 0.40 -1.89
N THR A 90 -1.25 0.38 -2.73
CA THR A 90 -0.96 1.44 -3.70
C THR A 90 -1.57 1.14 -5.06
N ILE A 91 -1.84 2.20 -5.81
CA ILE A 91 -2.22 2.07 -7.21
C ILE A 91 -1.08 1.44 -8.02
N ASN A 92 -1.44 0.79 -9.12
CA ASN A 92 -0.53 0.23 -10.09
C ASN A 92 0.57 1.25 -10.47
N PRO A 93 1.87 0.93 -10.28
CA PRO A 93 2.95 1.92 -10.41
C PRO A 93 3.13 2.43 -11.84
N TRP A 94 2.77 1.63 -12.85
CA TRP A 94 2.79 2.08 -14.25
C TRP A 94 1.75 3.17 -14.51
N LYS A 95 0.58 3.08 -13.86
CA LYS A 95 -0.44 4.15 -13.91
C LYS A 95 -0.07 5.32 -13.02
N ARG A 96 0.48 5.04 -11.84
CA ARG A 96 0.97 6.06 -10.91
C ARG A 96 2.00 6.96 -11.57
N ARG A 97 2.86 6.44 -12.45
CA ARG A 97 3.87 7.23 -13.16
C ARG A 97 3.32 8.47 -13.86
N GLU A 98 2.18 8.36 -14.54
CA GLU A 98 1.57 9.52 -15.21
C GLU A 98 1.08 10.56 -14.19
N LEU A 99 0.42 10.10 -13.14
CA LEU A 99 -0.05 10.94 -12.03
C LEU A 99 1.12 11.62 -11.31
N HIS A 100 2.23 10.90 -11.14
CA HIS A 100 3.42 11.41 -10.47
C HIS A 100 4.11 12.51 -11.27
N PHE A 101 4.20 12.37 -12.59
CA PHE A 101 4.71 13.46 -13.42
C PHE A 101 3.76 14.67 -13.47
N ASN A 102 2.44 14.44 -13.33
CA ASN A 102 1.48 15.53 -13.16
C ASN A 102 1.68 16.24 -11.81
N HIS A 103 1.89 15.50 -10.73
CA HIS A 103 2.22 16.04 -9.40
C HIS A 103 3.45 16.94 -9.44
N HIS A 104 4.58 16.48 -10.01
CA HIS A 104 5.80 17.32 -10.14
C HIS A 104 5.57 18.65 -10.86
N LYS A 105 4.63 18.70 -11.82
CA LYS A 105 4.32 19.91 -12.58
C LYS A 105 3.35 20.84 -11.86
N ASN A 106 2.41 20.26 -11.12
CA ASN A 106 1.25 20.97 -10.58
C ASN A 106 1.12 20.87 -9.06
N SER A 107 2.21 20.54 -8.37
CA SER A 107 2.22 20.26 -6.93
C SER A 107 1.56 21.39 -6.13
N GLY A 108 0.70 21.01 -5.18
CA GLY A 108 0.00 21.95 -4.30
C GLY A 108 -1.21 22.65 -4.92
N THR A 109 -1.56 22.32 -6.18
CA THR A 109 -2.75 22.87 -6.84
C THR A 109 -3.95 21.92 -6.76
N GLU A 110 -5.10 22.31 -7.32
CA GLU A 110 -6.29 21.46 -7.40
C GLU A 110 -6.19 20.38 -8.49
N VAL A 111 -5.30 20.56 -9.46
CA VAL A 111 -5.10 19.63 -10.57
C VAL A 111 -3.99 18.60 -10.30
N ASP A 112 -3.39 18.64 -9.09
CA ASP A 112 -2.50 17.61 -8.57
C ASP A 112 -3.30 16.36 -8.19
N LEU A 113 -3.51 15.48 -9.18
CA LEU A 113 -4.41 14.34 -8.99
C LEU A 113 -3.84 13.29 -8.04
N GLU A 114 -2.52 13.18 -7.91
CA GLU A 114 -1.88 12.21 -7.01
C GLU A 114 -2.15 12.57 -5.56
N GLU A 115 -1.83 13.81 -5.16
CA GLU A 115 -2.03 14.29 -3.79
C GLU A 115 -3.51 14.40 -3.44
N ARG A 116 -4.32 14.95 -4.35
CA ARG A 116 -5.76 15.07 -4.13
C ARG A 116 -6.39 13.69 -3.94
N ALA A 117 -5.99 12.66 -4.70
CA ALA A 117 -6.53 11.31 -4.51
C ALA A 117 -6.29 10.75 -3.09
N LEU A 118 -5.22 11.19 -2.41
CA LEU A 118 -4.90 10.84 -1.03
C LEU A 118 -5.49 11.82 0.01
N THR A 119 -6.38 12.73 -0.42
CA THR A 119 -6.95 13.82 0.38
C THR A 119 -5.93 14.84 0.89
N ASN A 120 -4.72 14.84 0.32
CA ASN A 120 -3.71 15.85 0.63
C ASN A 120 -4.10 17.21 0.03
N GLY A 121 -3.85 18.27 0.80
CA GLY A 121 -4.31 19.63 0.49
C GLY A 121 -5.78 19.91 0.80
N GLU A 122 -6.55 18.95 1.34
CA GLU A 122 -7.89 19.19 1.89
C GLU A 122 -7.80 19.65 3.36
N GLN A 123 -8.80 20.40 3.87
CA GLN A 123 -8.83 20.81 5.28
C GLN A 123 -8.92 19.59 6.21
N TRP A 124 -8.30 19.68 7.39
CA TRP A 124 -8.36 18.62 8.38
C TRP A 124 -9.80 18.38 8.86
N SER A 125 -10.19 17.12 8.87
CA SER A 125 -11.48 16.65 9.35
C SER A 125 -11.37 15.19 9.77
N ILE A 126 -12.34 14.69 10.55
CA ILE A 126 -12.42 13.27 10.90
C ILE A 126 -12.49 12.39 9.64
N ARG A 127 -13.23 12.85 8.62
CA ARG A 127 -13.31 12.19 7.31
C ARG A 127 -11.95 12.04 6.65
N ARG A 128 -11.15 13.12 6.67
CA ARG A 128 -9.78 13.12 6.13
C ARG A 128 -8.87 12.18 6.94
N LEU A 129 -8.94 12.23 8.27
CA LEU A 129 -8.16 11.35 9.15
C LEU A 129 -8.38 9.87 8.84
N ILE A 130 -9.65 9.48 8.63
CA ILE A 130 -10.00 8.11 8.25
C ILE A 130 -9.50 7.78 6.83
N ALA A 131 -9.68 8.71 5.89
CA ALA A 131 -9.27 8.52 4.49
C ALA A 131 -7.76 8.36 4.30
N ILE A 132 -6.95 9.02 5.14
CA ILE A 132 -5.48 8.88 5.10
C ILE A 132 -5.04 7.45 5.43
N GLY A 133 -5.71 6.79 6.39
CA GLY A 133 -5.40 5.39 6.71
C GLY A 133 -5.97 4.39 5.71
N ASP A 134 -6.95 4.79 4.91
CA ASP A 134 -7.74 3.92 4.05
C ASP A 134 -8.04 4.59 2.70
N ASN A 135 -7.18 4.34 1.70
CA ASN A 135 -7.37 4.89 0.36
C ASN A 135 -8.65 4.35 -0.32
N GLY A 136 -9.18 3.20 0.11
CA GLY A 136 -10.49 2.70 -0.32
C GLY A 136 -11.61 3.63 0.14
N LEU A 137 -11.58 4.05 1.40
CA LEU A 137 -12.50 5.07 1.94
C LEU A 137 -12.27 6.44 1.30
N ALA A 138 -11.03 6.83 1.00
CA ALA A 138 -10.74 8.05 0.24
C ALA A 138 -11.46 8.07 -1.12
N VAL A 139 -11.40 6.95 -1.86
CA VAL A 139 -12.12 6.78 -3.13
C VAL A 139 -13.63 6.79 -2.91
N LEU A 140 -14.14 6.05 -1.92
CA LEU A 140 -15.57 6.00 -1.60
C LEU A 140 -16.11 7.40 -1.30
N PHE A 141 -15.39 8.16 -0.49
CA PHE A 141 -15.73 9.53 -0.16
C PHE A 141 -15.77 10.43 -1.40
N ARG A 142 -14.82 10.31 -2.32
CA ARG A 142 -14.86 11.03 -3.60
C ARG A 142 -16.07 10.67 -4.45
N ILE A 143 -16.45 9.39 -4.48
CA ILE A 143 -17.64 8.92 -5.20
C ILE A 143 -18.92 9.51 -4.56
N ILE A 144 -19.07 9.43 -3.24
CA ILE A 144 -20.25 9.93 -2.54
C ILE A 144 -20.39 11.45 -2.71
N SER A 145 -19.28 12.18 -2.69
CA SER A 145 -19.26 13.64 -2.86
C SER A 145 -19.47 14.12 -4.30
N ALA A 146 -19.39 13.24 -5.30
CA ALA A 146 -19.62 13.63 -6.70
C ALA A 146 -21.11 13.94 -6.96
N SER A 147 -21.34 15.05 -7.68
CA SER A 147 -22.67 15.66 -7.88
C SER A 147 -23.63 14.85 -8.75
N ASN A 148 -23.11 14.02 -9.67
CA ASN A 148 -23.96 13.23 -10.57
C ASN A 148 -23.40 11.83 -10.83
N TRP A 149 -24.27 10.94 -11.31
CA TRP A 149 -23.99 9.52 -11.52
C TRP A 149 -22.91 9.26 -12.60
N THR A 150 -22.82 10.10 -13.61
CA THR A 150 -21.82 9.98 -14.68
C THR A 150 -20.42 10.18 -14.11
N VAL A 151 -20.21 11.21 -13.29
CA VAL A 151 -18.93 11.46 -12.61
C VAL A 151 -18.59 10.32 -11.64
N ARG A 152 -19.57 9.85 -10.86
CA ARG A 152 -19.40 8.70 -9.94
C ARG A 152 -18.87 7.46 -10.66
N LYS A 153 -19.46 7.11 -11.80
CA LYS A 153 -19.02 5.98 -12.64
C LYS A 153 -17.60 6.15 -13.14
N VAL A 154 -17.20 7.36 -13.56
CA VAL A 154 -15.84 7.64 -14.03
C VAL A 154 -14.82 7.50 -12.90
N ILE A 155 -15.09 8.06 -11.71
CA ILE A 155 -14.22 7.93 -10.54
C ILE A 155 -14.06 6.46 -10.17
N PHE A 156 -15.17 5.73 -10.05
CA PHE A 156 -15.16 4.31 -9.72
C PHE A 156 -14.34 3.50 -10.72
N LYS A 157 -14.59 3.65 -12.03
CA LYS A 157 -13.86 2.91 -13.07
C LYS A 157 -12.36 3.22 -13.04
N ARG A 158 -11.98 4.49 -12.91
CA ARG A 158 -10.56 4.89 -12.84
C ARG A 158 -9.89 4.32 -11.59
N ALA A 159 -10.53 4.45 -10.43
CA ALA A 159 -10.01 3.91 -9.18
C ALA A 159 -9.87 2.38 -9.23
N PHE A 160 -10.93 1.68 -9.64
CA PHE A 160 -10.91 0.22 -9.82
C PHE A 160 -9.75 -0.22 -10.70
N MET A 161 -9.60 0.40 -11.87
CA MET A 161 -8.53 0.10 -12.80
C MET A 161 -7.15 0.47 -12.25
N ALA A 162 -7.03 1.51 -11.42
CA ALA A 162 -5.77 1.91 -10.80
C ALA A 162 -5.35 0.93 -9.70
N TYR A 163 -6.28 0.43 -8.90
CA TYR A 163 -6.01 -0.50 -7.80
C TYR A 163 -5.99 -1.99 -8.23
N PHE A 164 -6.51 -2.34 -9.42
CA PHE A 164 -6.54 -3.73 -9.86
C PHE A 164 -5.12 -4.32 -10.13
N PRO A 165 -4.84 -5.57 -9.72
CA PRO A 165 -5.66 -6.43 -8.86
C PRO A 165 -5.32 -6.28 -7.36
N LEU A 166 -4.09 -5.86 -7.04
CA LEU A 166 -3.54 -5.95 -5.68
C LEU A 166 -4.28 -5.08 -4.67
N GLY A 167 -4.66 -3.86 -5.05
CA GLY A 167 -5.44 -2.98 -4.18
C GLY A 167 -6.82 -3.55 -3.87
N ILE A 168 -7.45 -4.22 -4.83
CA ILE A 168 -8.75 -4.87 -4.59
C ILE A 168 -8.57 -6.01 -3.58
N ILE A 169 -7.56 -6.86 -3.77
CA ILE A 169 -7.24 -7.94 -2.83
C ILE A 169 -6.97 -7.37 -1.43
N HIS A 170 -6.17 -6.30 -1.35
CA HIS A 170 -5.85 -5.63 -0.10
C HIS A 170 -7.10 -5.13 0.64
N TRP A 171 -7.97 -4.36 -0.02
CA TRP A 171 -9.19 -3.82 0.60
C TRP A 171 -10.19 -4.92 0.94
N SER A 172 -10.32 -5.96 0.10
CA SER A 172 -11.14 -7.12 0.41
C SER A 172 -10.67 -7.84 1.68
N LEU A 173 -9.37 -8.12 1.79
CA LEU A 173 -8.80 -8.73 3.00
C LEU A 173 -9.00 -7.83 4.23
N TRP A 174 -8.74 -6.53 4.09
CA TRP A 174 -8.89 -5.56 5.16
C TRP A 174 -10.33 -5.51 5.70
N TYR A 175 -11.32 -5.36 4.84
CA TYR A 175 -12.72 -5.24 5.26
C TYR A 175 -13.33 -6.57 5.72
N ILE A 176 -12.91 -7.71 5.14
CA ILE A 176 -13.29 -9.03 5.66
C ILE A 176 -12.74 -9.21 7.08
N PHE A 177 -11.48 -8.88 7.31
CA PHE A 177 -10.86 -8.92 8.64
C PHE A 177 -11.62 -8.05 9.64
N LEU A 178 -11.79 -6.76 9.33
CA LEU A 178 -12.47 -5.83 10.22
C LEU A 178 -13.91 -6.23 10.50
N GLY A 179 -14.67 -6.62 9.46
CA GLY A 179 -16.06 -7.00 9.58
C GLY A 179 -16.25 -8.26 10.43
N PHE A 180 -15.42 -9.29 10.20
CA PHE A 180 -15.47 -10.53 10.99
C PHE A 180 -15.22 -10.25 12.47
N HIS A 181 -14.10 -9.59 12.80
CA HIS A 181 -13.72 -9.34 14.19
C HIS A 181 -14.66 -8.35 14.89
N ALA A 182 -15.21 -7.37 14.17
CA ALA A 182 -16.19 -6.46 14.74
C ALA A 182 -17.49 -7.18 15.11
N VAL A 183 -18.03 -8.01 14.22
CA VAL A 183 -19.25 -8.78 14.48
C VAL A 183 -19.03 -9.75 15.64
N ASP A 184 -17.92 -10.48 15.61
CA ASP A 184 -17.57 -11.46 16.65
C ASP A 184 -17.42 -10.80 18.03
N ALA A 185 -16.74 -9.66 18.11
CA ALA A 185 -16.55 -8.90 19.33
C ALA A 185 -17.87 -8.33 19.88
N VAL A 186 -18.69 -7.71 19.02
CA VAL A 186 -19.97 -7.09 19.43
C VAL A 186 -20.94 -8.15 19.97
N LEU A 187 -21.06 -9.29 19.29
CA LEU A 187 -21.98 -10.34 19.70
C LEU A 187 -21.49 -11.11 20.92
N SER A 188 -20.18 -11.29 21.07
CA SER A 188 -19.59 -11.80 22.31
C SER A 188 -19.88 -10.86 23.49
N TRP A 189 -19.75 -9.55 23.29
CA TRP A 189 -20.07 -8.55 24.31
C TRP A 189 -21.57 -8.51 24.67
N ALA A 190 -22.44 -8.76 23.70
CA ALA A 190 -23.87 -8.92 23.91
C ALA A 190 -24.27 -10.29 24.49
N ASN A 191 -23.30 -11.12 24.88
CA ASN A 191 -23.51 -12.49 25.38
C ASN A 191 -24.30 -13.40 24.41
N ALA A 192 -24.12 -13.17 23.12
CA ALA A 192 -24.74 -13.91 22.02
C ALA A 192 -23.69 -14.37 20.98
N PRO A 193 -22.63 -15.10 21.38
CA PRO A 193 -21.52 -15.44 20.49
C PRO A 193 -21.97 -16.27 19.29
N ILE A 194 -21.38 -16.00 18.11
CA ILE A 194 -21.64 -16.79 16.91
C ILE A 194 -20.80 -18.07 16.95
N ALA A 195 -21.44 -19.22 16.79
CA ALA A 195 -20.76 -20.47 16.51
C ALA A 195 -20.35 -20.53 15.02
N TRP A 196 -19.21 -19.92 14.68
CA TRP A 196 -18.68 -19.95 13.32
C TRP A 196 -18.33 -21.38 12.89
N SER A 197 -18.55 -21.69 11.61
CA SER A 197 -18.16 -22.99 11.05
C SER A 197 -16.64 -23.17 11.06
N ALA A 198 -16.17 -24.42 11.13
CA ALA A 198 -14.74 -24.74 11.03
C ALA A 198 -14.11 -24.19 9.73
N THR A 199 -14.85 -24.21 8.62
CA THR A 199 -14.42 -23.63 7.35
C THR A 199 -14.20 -22.12 7.46
N THR A 200 -15.15 -21.39 8.08
CA THR A 200 -15.03 -19.95 8.31
C THR A 200 -13.79 -19.62 9.14
N LEU A 201 -13.56 -20.37 10.22
CA LEU A 201 -12.41 -20.17 11.10
C LEU A 201 -11.08 -20.43 10.38
N ASN A 202 -11.00 -21.47 9.53
CA ASN A 202 -9.82 -21.75 8.73
C ASN A 202 -9.52 -20.64 7.71
N ILE A 203 -10.55 -20.12 7.03
CA ILE A 203 -10.40 -18.98 6.11
C ILE A 203 -9.91 -17.75 6.90
N MET A 204 -10.52 -17.48 8.05
CA MET A 204 -10.15 -16.34 8.88
C MET A 204 -8.75 -16.46 9.46
N HIS A 205 -8.27 -17.66 9.74
CA HIS A 205 -6.87 -17.87 10.13
C HIS A 205 -5.90 -17.36 9.04
N VAL A 206 -6.16 -17.67 7.76
CA VAL A 206 -5.36 -17.17 6.64
C VAL A 206 -5.50 -15.65 6.49
N VAL A 207 -6.73 -15.13 6.58
CA VAL A 207 -6.97 -13.67 6.52
C VAL A 207 -6.23 -12.95 7.65
N ASN A 208 -6.25 -13.47 8.88
CA ASN A 208 -5.54 -12.89 10.02
C ASN A 208 -4.03 -12.82 9.78
N ILE A 209 -3.43 -13.90 9.25
CA ILE A 209 -2.01 -13.92 8.90
C ILE A 209 -1.70 -12.86 7.85
N LEU A 210 -2.43 -12.87 6.72
CA LEU A 210 -2.24 -11.91 5.63
C LEU A 210 -2.45 -10.47 6.09
N THR A 211 -3.40 -10.25 7.00
CA THR A 211 -3.62 -8.92 7.57
C THR A 211 -2.37 -8.43 8.29
N VAL A 212 -1.77 -9.26 9.15
CA VAL A 212 -0.59 -8.86 9.91
C VAL A 212 0.64 -8.68 9.04
N VAL A 213 0.88 -9.57 8.08
CA VAL A 213 2.16 -9.57 7.33
C VAL A 213 2.13 -8.77 6.03
N TRP A 214 0.95 -8.34 5.57
CA TRP A 214 0.81 -7.70 4.25
C TRP A 214 -0.13 -6.50 4.23
N VAL A 215 -1.30 -6.59 4.86
CA VAL A 215 -2.33 -5.52 4.80
C VAL A 215 -2.07 -4.41 5.81
N ALA A 216 -2.09 -4.72 7.11
CA ALA A 216 -1.95 -3.75 8.20
C ALA A 216 -0.63 -2.94 8.15
N PRO A 217 0.53 -3.50 7.77
CA PRO A 217 1.75 -2.70 7.58
C PRO A 217 1.58 -1.60 6.53
N ASN A 218 0.81 -1.88 5.47
CA ASN A 218 0.53 -0.93 4.40
C ASN A 218 -0.50 0.13 4.79
N VAL A 219 -1.46 -0.20 5.66
CA VAL A 219 -2.34 0.77 6.32
C VAL A 219 -1.52 1.72 7.18
N LEU A 220 -0.69 1.18 8.08
CA LEU A 220 0.16 1.96 8.99
C LEU A 220 1.08 2.92 8.24
N ARG A 221 1.77 2.43 7.20
CA ARG A 221 2.71 3.23 6.41
C ARG A 221 2.07 4.47 5.78
N THR A 222 0.78 4.43 5.44
CA THR A 222 0.11 5.55 4.75
C THR A 222 0.02 6.80 5.62
N PHE A 223 0.07 6.67 6.95
CA PHE A 223 0.17 7.80 7.88
C PHE A 223 1.53 8.50 7.92
N CYS A 224 2.54 7.92 7.28
CA CYS A 224 3.93 8.40 7.31
C CYS A 224 4.47 8.70 5.90
N LEU A 225 3.58 8.97 4.95
CA LEU A 225 3.89 9.35 3.56
C LEU A 225 4.02 10.86 3.40
#